data_AF-A0A654T659-F1
#
_entry.id   AF-A0A654T659-F1
#
_cell.length_a   1.000
_cell.length_b   1.000
_cell.length_c   1.000
_cell.angle_alpha   90.00
_cell.angle_beta   90.00
_cell.angle_gamma   90.00
#
_symmetry.space_group_name_H-M   'P 1'
#
loop_
_entity.id
_entity.type
_entity.pdbx_description
1 polymer ?
#
loop_
_entity_poly.entity_id
_entity_poly.type
_entity_poly.pdbx_seq_one_letter_code
_entity_poly.pdbx_strand_id
1 'polypeptide(L)' 'MTISDVPTQTLPAEGEIGLIDVGSLQLESGAVIDDVCIAVQRWGKLSPARDNVVVVLHALTG' A
#
# COMPACT_ATOMS: atom_id res chain seq x y z
N MET A 1 -3.35 -17.10 -6.64
CA MET A 1 -2.34 -16.24 -6.00
C MET A 1 -2.91 -15.86 -4.63
N THR A 2 -2.53 -16.57 -3.58
CA THR A 2 -3.03 -16.37 -2.21
C THR A 2 -2.19 -15.27 -1.55
N ILE A 3 -2.86 -14.26 -0.97
CA ILE A 3 -2.26 -13.06 -0.34
C ILE A 3 -1.46 -13.37 0.96
N SER A 4 -1.29 -14.65 1.30
CA SER A 4 -1.07 -15.13 2.66
C SER A 4 0.37 -15.10 3.17
N ASP A 5 1.34 -14.63 2.38
CA ASP A 5 2.76 -14.65 2.79
C ASP A 5 3.47 -13.29 2.64
N VAL A 6 2.71 -12.19 2.70
CA VAL A 6 3.28 -10.84 2.68
C VAL A 6 3.72 -10.48 4.11
N PRO A 7 4.98 -10.05 4.32
CA PRO A 7 5.45 -9.56 5.62
C PRO A 7 4.48 -8.53 6.20
N THR A 8 4.10 -8.69 7.47
CA THR A 8 3.24 -7.70 8.13
C THR A 8 4.06 -6.45 8.42
N GLN A 9 4.18 -5.57 7.43
CA GLN A 9 4.86 -4.29 7.60
C GLN A 9 4.08 -3.45 8.62
N THR A 10 4.79 -2.84 9.57
CA THR A 10 4.19 -1.92 10.52
C THR A 10 3.61 -0.73 9.75
N LEU A 11 2.35 -0.41 9.98
CA LEU A 11 1.72 0.75 9.38
C LEU A 11 2.49 2.02 9.76
N PRO A 12 2.62 3.01 8.85
CA PRO A 12 3.26 4.27 9.19
C PRO A 12 2.55 4.94 10.36
N ALA A 13 3.24 5.85 11.06
CA ALA A 13 2.57 6.69 12.04
C ALA A 13 1.46 7.53 11.37
N GLU A 14 0.50 7.98 12.16
CA GLU A 14 -0.57 8.81 11.64
C GLU A 14 -0.01 10.14 11.11
N GLY A 15 -0.43 10.54 9.91
CA GLY A 15 0.07 11.75 9.25
C GLY A 15 1.50 11.65 8.68
N GLU A 16 2.20 10.52 8.82
CA GLU A 16 3.52 10.30 8.24
C GLU A 16 3.44 9.49 6.95
N ILE A 17 4.39 9.73 6.04
CA ILE A 17 4.55 8.94 4.81
C ILE A 17 5.33 7.67 5.13
N GLY A 18 4.71 6.51 4.90
CA GLY A 18 5.38 5.22 4.82
C GLY A 18 5.66 4.83 3.38
N LEU A 19 6.81 4.22 3.11
CA LEU A 19 7.13 3.59 1.82
C LEU A 19 6.95 2.08 1.96
N ILE A 20 6.09 1.52 1.13
CA ILE A 20 5.80 0.08 1.09
C ILE A 20 6.42 -0.50 -0.17
N ASP A 21 7.35 -1.42 0.01
CA ASP A 21 7.93 -2.20 -1.08
C ASP A 21 6.92 -3.25 -1.56
N VAL A 22 6.61 -3.24 -2.86
CA VAL A 22 5.71 -4.21 -3.50
C VAL A 22 6.43 -5.11 -4.50
N GLY A 23 7.75 -4.98 -4.64
CA GLY A 23 8.58 -5.75 -5.55
C GLY A 23 8.34 -5.44 -7.03
N SER A 24 8.65 -6.41 -7.89
CA SER A 24 8.41 -6.27 -9.34
C SER A 24 6.91 -6.28 -9.67
N LEU A 25 6.48 -5.31 -10.47
CA LEU A 25 5.10 -5.16 -10.93
C LEU A 25 5.02 -5.32 -12.46
N GLN A 26 4.30 -6.35 -12.90
CA GLN A 26 3.93 -6.48 -14.31
C GLN A 26 2.70 -5.60 -14.60
N LEU A 27 2.81 -4.74 -15.61
CA LEU A 27 1.76 -3.84 -16.04
C LEU A 27 0.81 -4.52 -17.03
N GLU A 28 -0.36 -3.92 -17.25
CA GLU A 28 -1.33 -4.38 -18.27
C GLU A 28 -0.71 -4.45 -19.67
N SER A 29 0.25 -3.57 -19.99
CA SER A 29 0.99 -3.58 -21.26
C SER A 29 1.96 -4.77 -21.41
N GLY A 30 2.16 -5.56 -20.36
CA GLY A 30 3.12 -6.65 -20.31
C GLY A 30 4.54 -6.23 -19.90
N ALA A 31 4.83 -4.93 -19.83
CA ALA A 31 6.10 -4.42 -19.28
C ALA A 31 6.21 -4.73 -17.78
N VAL A 32 7.45 -4.81 -17.27
CA VAL A 32 7.73 -5.01 -15.84
C VAL A 32 8.48 -3.79 -15.31
N ILE A 33 8.05 -3.31 -14.14
CA ILE A 33 8.81 -2.36 -13.32
C ILE A 33 9.37 -3.13 -12.14
N ASP A 34 10.70 -3.14 -11.99
CA ASP A 34 11.36 -3.74 -10.84
C ASP A 34 11.36 -2.79 -9.63
N ASP A 35 11.40 -3.36 -8.42
CA ASP A 35 11.56 -2.63 -7.15
C ASP A 35 10.55 -1.49 -6.92
N VAL A 36 9.26 -1.73 -7.20
CA VAL A 36 8.21 -0.72 -7.02
C VAL A 36 7.98 -0.43 -5.54
N CYS A 37 7.88 0.86 -5.20
CA CYS A 37 7.50 1.34 -3.88
C CYS A 37 6.22 2.21 -3.96
N ILE A 38 5.30 2.02 -3.01
CA ILE A 38 4.08 2.81 -2.87
C ILE A 38 4.16 3.67 -1.61
N ALA A 39 3.97 4.98 -1.77
CA ALA A 39 3.84 5.90 -0.64
C ALA A 39 2.42 5.83 -0.05
N VAL A 40 2.31 5.62 1.25
CA VAL A 40 1.04 5.50 1.98
C VAL A 40 1.02 6.47 3.17
N GLN A 41 -0.12 7.12 3.38
CA GLN A 41 -0.45 7.83 4.61
C GLN A 41 -1.74 7.25 5.21
N ARG A 42 -1.93 7.43 6.52
CA ARG A 42 -3.16 6.99 7.20
C ARG A 42 -3.59 7.96 8.29
N TRP A 43 -4.88 7.88 8.62
CA TRP A 43 -5.51 8.53 9.75
C TRP A 43 -6.42 7.56 10.49
N GLY A 44 -6.48 7.69 11.81
CA GLY A 44 -7.23 6.78 12.67
C GLY A 44 -6.56 5.42 12.90
N LYS A 45 -7.27 4.57 13.64
CA LYS A 45 -6.81 3.26 14.13
C LYS A 45 -7.46 2.12 13.33
N LEU A 46 -6.62 1.21 12.82
CA LEU A 46 -7.09 -0.04 12.23
C LEU A 46 -7.76 -0.91 13.29
N SER A 47 -8.94 -1.46 12.99
CA SER A 47 -9.63 -2.40 13.87
C SER A 47 -8.81 -3.71 14.00
N PRO A 48 -8.93 -4.47 15.11
CA PRO A 48 -8.25 -5.76 15.22
C PRO A 48 -8.59 -6.74 14.09
N ALA A 49 -9.83 -6.69 13.59
CA ALA A 49 -10.30 -7.50 12.47
C ALA A 49 -9.87 -6.96 11.09
N ARG A 50 -9.29 -5.75 11.05
CA ARG A 50 -8.82 -5.05 9.83
C ARG A 50 -9.94 -4.80 8.80
N ASP A 51 -11.15 -4.61 9.28
CA ASP A 51 -12.39 -4.51 8.48
C ASP A 51 -12.91 -3.07 8.31
N ASN A 52 -12.12 -2.07 8.72
CA ASN A 52 -12.53 -0.66 8.71
C ASN A 52 -11.68 0.25 7.80
N VAL A 53 -11.02 -0.31 6.78
CA VAL A 53 -10.20 0.47 5.85
C VAL A 53 -11.10 1.21 4.86
N VAL A 54 -10.92 2.53 4.77
CA VAL A 54 -11.47 3.37 3.71
C VAL A 54 -10.29 3.89 2.88
N VAL A 55 -10.29 3.59 1.58
CA VAL A 55 -9.24 4.03 0.66
C VAL A 55 -9.64 5.37 0.05
N VAL A 56 -8.77 6.38 0.20
CA VAL A 56 -8.94 7.68 -0.44
C VAL A 56 -8.08 7.70 -1.69
N LEU A 57 -8.73 7.84 -2.86
CA LEU A 57 -8.05 7.95 -4.15
C LEU A 57 -7.90 9.43 -4.51
N HIS A 58 -6.67 9.88 -4.71
CA HIS A 58 -6.39 11.26 -5.08
C HIS A 58 -6.75 11.54 -6.54
N ALA A 59 -6.88 12.83 -6.89
CA ALA A 59 -7.07 13.29 -8.25
C ALA A 59 -5.71 13.46 -8.98
N LEU A 60 -5.71 13.95 -10.21
CA LEU A 60 -4.49 13.99 -11.05
C LEU A 60 -3.27 14.68 -10.39
N THR A 61 -3.47 15.77 -9.64
CA THR A 61 -2.37 16.58 -9.11
C THR A 61 -2.02 16.30 -7.65
N GLY A 62 -2.62 15.28 -7.04
CA GLY A 62 -2.53 15.07 -5.60
C GLY A 62 -3.42 16.04 -4.84
#